data_AF-A0A7W7CTZ4-F1
#
_entry.id   AF-A0A7W7CTZ4-F1
#
_cell.length_a   1.000
_cell.length_b   1.000
_cell.length_c   1.000
_cell.angle_alpha   90.00
_cell.angle_beta   90.00
_cell.angle_gamma   90.00
#
_symmetry.space_group_name_H-M   'P 1'
#
loop_
_entity.id
_entity.type
_entity.pdbx_description
1 polymer ?
#
loop_
_entity_poly.entity_id
_entity_poly.type
_entity_poly.pdbx_seq_one_letter_code
_entity_poly.pdbx_strand_id
1 'polypeptide(L)' 'MWFYSDPRDPRLFVPRRSGLGLTLNFAHPATRWVLTGLFAAMALIAILATLLEARQ' A
#
# COMPACT_ATOMS: atom_id res chain seq x y z
N MET A 1 -11.64 3.14 -14.95
CA MET A 1 -10.86 3.66 -13.81
C MET A 1 -10.78 2.56 -12.75
N TRP A 2 -9.60 2.00 -12.49
CA TRP A 2 -9.38 0.75 -11.75
C TRP A 2 -9.26 0.92 -10.22
N PHE A 3 -9.51 2.13 -9.70
CA PHE A 3 -9.33 2.48 -8.29
C PHE A 3 -10.67 2.82 -7.63
N TYR A 4 -10.83 2.39 -6.37
CA TYR A 4 -11.98 2.77 -5.54
C TYR A 4 -11.65 4.03 -4.75
N SER A 5 -12.50 5.04 -4.80
CA SER A 5 -12.31 6.31 -4.10
C SER A 5 -13.65 6.92 -3.73
N ASP A 6 -14.12 6.69 -2.50
CA ASP A 6 -15.32 7.34 -1.95
C ASP A 6 -15.04 7.81 -0.51
N PRO A 7 -15.01 9.13 -0.23
CA PRO A 7 -14.75 9.64 1.12
C PRO A 7 -15.91 9.38 2.09
N ARG A 8 -17.09 9.00 1.60
CA ARG A 8 -18.25 8.64 2.43
C ARG A 8 -18.21 7.20 2.90
N ASP A 9 -17.39 6.36 2.26
CA ASP A 9 -17.17 4.98 2.70
C ASP A 9 -16.03 4.95 3.74
N PRO A 10 -16.32 4.68 5.02
CA PRO A 10 -15.31 4.66 6.07
C PRO A 10 -14.37 3.45 5.97
N ARG A 11 -14.61 2.50 5.05
CA ARG A 11 -13.77 1.30 4.90
C ARG A 11 -12.46 1.65 4.19
N LEU A 12 -11.35 1.23 4.78
CA LEU A 12 -10.02 1.32 4.18
C LEU A 12 -9.82 0.26 3.08
N PHE A 13 -10.25 -0.98 3.34
CA PHE A 13 -10.23 -2.07 2.38
C PHE A 13 -11.64 -2.39 1.92
N VAL A 14 -11.81 -2.44 0.60
CA VAL A 14 -13.09 -2.73 -0.04
C VAL A 14 -12.94 -3.88 -1.03
N PRO A 15 -13.97 -4.70 -1.25
CA PRO A 15 -13.94 -5.70 -2.31
C PRO A 15 -13.66 -5.04 -3.66
N ARG A 16 -12.84 -5.70 -4.50
CA ARG A 16 -12.67 -5.26 -5.89
C ARG A 16 -14.00 -5.34 -6.63
N ARG A 17 -14.26 -4.39 -7.53
CA ARG A 17 -15.47 -4.38 -8.38
C ARG A 17 -15.47 -5.52 -9.41
N SER A 18 -14.30 -6.06 -9.75
CA SER A 18 -14.13 -7.18 -10.68
C SER A 18 -12.99 -8.08 -10.20
N GLY A 19 -13.23 -9.39 -10.21
CA GLY A 19 -12.27 -10.40 -9.73
C GLY A 19 -12.33 -10.64 -8.23
N LEU A 20 -11.38 -11.41 -7.71
CA LEU A 20 -11.29 -11.76 -6.29
C LEU A 20 -10.36 -10.80 -5.53
N GLY A 21 -10.65 -10.60 -4.24
CA GLY A 21 -9.79 -9.90 -3.30
C GLY A 21 -10.20 -8.47 -2.97
N LEU A 22 -9.32 -7.80 -2.21
CA LEU A 22 -9.52 -6.45 -1.70
C LEU A 22 -8.75 -5.41 -2.51
N THR A 23 -9.19 -4.16 -2.42
CA THR A 23 -8.49 -2.97 -2.87
C THR A 23 -8.58 -1.88 -1.79
N LEU A 24 -7.71 -0.89 -1.87
CA LEU A 24 -7.73 0.26 -0.96
C LEU A 24 -8.75 1.30 -1.43
N ASN A 25 -9.44 1.91 -0.47
CA ASN A 25 -10.18 3.14 -0.71
C ASN A 25 -9.20 4.32 -0.72
N PHE A 26 -8.90 4.86 -1.91
CA PHE A 26 -7.95 5.95 -2.07
C PHE A 26 -8.41 7.28 -1.46
N ALA A 27 -9.69 7.42 -1.11
CA ALA A 27 -10.20 8.58 -0.39
C ALA A 27 -10.04 8.47 1.14
N HIS A 28 -9.75 7.28 1.68
CA HIS A 28 -9.64 7.08 3.12
C HIS A 28 -8.33 7.70 3.66
N PRO A 29 -8.36 8.50 4.75
CA PRO A 29 -7.18 9.20 5.26
C PRO A 29 -6.02 8.26 5.64
N ALA A 30 -6.35 7.05 6.10
CA ALA A 30 -5.36 6.02 6.44
C ALA A 30 -4.64 5.41 5.22
N THR A 31 -5.18 5.57 4.00
CA THR A 31 -4.52 5.05 2.79
C THR A 31 -3.15 5.68 2.59
N ARG A 32 -2.97 6.95 2.96
CA ARG A 32 -1.66 7.60 2.95
C ARG A 32 -0.67 6.90 3.86
N TRP A 33 -1.06 6.60 5.10
CA TRP A 33 -0.21 5.89 6.05
C TRP A 33 0.15 4.47 5.58
N VAL A 34 -0.81 3.74 5.02
CA VAL A 34 -0.57 2.41 4.45
C VAL A 34 0.44 2.47 3.31
N LEU A 35 0.25 3.39 2.36
CA LEU A 35 1.15 3.53 1.22
C LEU A 35 2.54 3.98 1.67
N THR A 36 2.63 4.97 2.57
CA THR A 36 3.91 5.40 3.15
C THR A 36 4.62 4.25 3.85
N GLY A 37 3.92 3.47 4.68
CA GLY A 37 4.49 2.30 5.35
C GLY A 37 4.98 1.24 4.38
N LEU A 38 4.21 0.97 3.32
CA LEU A 38 4.59 0.02 2.28
C LEU A 38 5.87 0.45 1.56
N PHE A 39 5.93 1.70 1.09
CA PHE A 39 7.12 2.22 0.41
C PHE A 39 8.34 2.30 1.34
N ALA A 40 8.15 2.69 2.60
CA ALA A 40 9.21 2.72 3.59
C ALA A 40 9.78 1.32 3.87
N ALA A 41 8.91 0.32 4.01
CA ALA A 41 9.33 -1.08 4.19
C ALA A 41 10.13 -1.59 2.97
N MET A 42 9.66 -1.31 1.75
CA MET A 42 10.38 -1.68 0.53
C MET A 42 11.76 -1.00 0.45
N ALA A 43 11.84 0.29 0.76
CA ALA A 43 13.10 1.02 0.79
C ALA A 43 14.07 0.46 1.84
N LEU A 44 13.56 0.16 3.05
CA LEU A 44 14.35 -0.46 4.11
C LEU A 44 14.91 -1.82 3.68
N ILE A 45 14.08 -2.68 3.07
CA ILE A 45 14.52 -3.98 2.56
C ILE A 45 15.63 -3.81 1.52
N ALA A 46 15.47 -2.88 0.57
CA ALA A 46 16.48 -2.61 -0.45
C ALA A 46 17.80 -2.14 0.17
N ILE A 47 17.75 -1.20 1.12
CA ILE A 47 18.95 -0.73 1.84
C ILE A 47 19.64 -1.89 2.57
N LEU A 48 18.88 -2.70 3.31
CA LEU A 48 19.43 -3.85 4.03
C LEU A 48 20.09 -4.85 3.07
N ALA A 49 19.47 -5.15 1.94
CA ALA A 49 20.04 -6.03 0.92
C ALA A 49 21.39 -5.49 0.42
N THR A 50 21.46 -4.20 0.05
CA THR A 50 22.72 -3.59 -0.42
C THR A 50 23.80 -3.57 0.64
N LEU A 51 23.45 -3.36 1.91
CA LEU A 51 24.41 -3.38 3.02
C LEU A 51 24.94 -4.79 3.29
N LEU A 52 24.14 -5.83 3.08
CA LEU A 52 24.58 -7.21 3.21
C LEU A 52 25.55 -7.59 2.08
N GLU A 53 25.28 -7.17 0.84
CA GLU A 53 26.18 -7.38 -0.29
C GLU A 53 27.53 -6.68 -0.09
N ALA A 54 27.53 -5.45 0.42
CA ALA A 54 28.76 -4.68 0.68
C ALA A 54 29.65 -5.24 1.81
N ARG A 55 29.15 -6.23 2.58
CA ARG A 55 29.86 -6.87 3.69
C ARG A 55 30.56 -8.18 3.30
N GLN A 56 30.31 -8.71 2.10
CA GLN A 56 30.94 -9.91 1.55
C GLN A 56 32.16 -9.54 0.69
#